data_AF-A0A7V2NHQ4-F1
#
_entry.id   AF-A0A7V2NHQ4-F1
#
_cell.length_a   1.000
_cell.length_b   1.000
_cell.length_c   1.000
_cell.angle_alpha   90.00
_cell.angle_beta   90.00
_cell.angle_gamma   90.00
#
_symmetry.space_group_name_H-M   'P 1'
#
loop_
_entity.id
_entity.type
_entity.pdbx_description
1 polymer ?
#
loop_
_entity_poly.entity_id
_entity_poly.type
_entity_poly.pdbx_seq_one_letter_code
_entity_poly.pdbx_strand_id
1 'polypeptide(L)'
;MDKLVGKKQLWQEATRPNALFLSTAIQLNNQQLQPVFEWFSDTLHVAGFGRWLPSFSVELCKQEEARGEIVSFLRAADIAIDDIELEKEKFDIDALPDDMPNLVKDEIARKLKDKSIVNVKTVHILDSGKKVFFDLEDESDGTQKIFALAGPWLDTLEHGYVLIIDELHDNLHPLIVRFLVKMFNNLETNPRNAQLIFTTHDTSILDQKVFRRDQIWFCEKNESRSTVLFPLTDVMPRKKVENLERGYLSGRYGALPYVRRIKTVMGC
;
A
#
# COMPACT_ATOMS: atom_id res chain seq x y z
N MET A 1 -38.49 -1.95 -10.78
CA MET A 1 -37.56 -3.10 -10.78
C MET A 1 -37.11 -3.33 -9.34
N ASP A 2 -37.76 -4.26 -8.65
CA ASP A 2 -37.43 -4.61 -7.27
C ASP A 2 -36.19 -5.52 -7.27
N LYS A 3 -35.01 -4.94 -7.02
CA LYS A 3 -33.70 -5.54 -7.40
C LYS A 3 -33.09 -6.53 -6.40
N LEU A 4 -33.76 -6.87 -5.31
CA LEU A 4 -33.26 -7.82 -4.30
C LEU A 4 -34.35 -8.86 -4.02
N VAL A 5 -34.03 -10.15 -4.16
CA VAL A 5 -34.99 -11.25 -3.99
C VAL A 5 -34.74 -11.90 -2.62
N GLY A 6 -35.80 -12.22 -1.87
CA GLY A 6 -35.73 -12.88 -0.57
C GLY A 6 -36.29 -12.06 0.60
N LYS A 7 -36.10 -12.55 1.84
CA LYS A 7 -36.65 -11.97 3.07
C LYS A 7 -35.82 -10.76 3.53
N LYS A 8 -35.85 -9.65 2.77
CA LYS A 8 -35.12 -8.40 3.06
C LYS A 8 -35.26 -7.94 4.53
N GLN A 9 -36.49 -8.02 5.03
CA GLN A 9 -36.86 -7.61 6.38
C GLN A 9 -36.17 -8.47 7.45
N LEU A 10 -36.02 -9.78 7.21
CA LEU A 10 -35.33 -10.69 8.12
C LEU A 10 -33.84 -10.36 8.22
N TRP A 11 -33.17 -9.99 7.12
CA TRP A 11 -31.76 -9.60 7.16
C TRP A 11 -31.58 -8.24 7.85
N GLN A 12 -32.48 -7.30 7.59
CA GLN A 12 -32.47 -5.99 8.24
C GLN A 12 -32.66 -6.12 9.76
N GLU A 13 -33.64 -6.92 10.19
CA GLU A 13 -33.92 -7.17 11.62
C GLU A 13 -32.82 -7.98 12.31
N ALA A 14 -32.21 -8.94 11.60
CA ALA A 14 -31.10 -9.73 12.13
C ALA A 14 -29.76 -8.98 12.16
N THR A 15 -29.60 -7.91 11.37
CA THR A 15 -28.39 -7.09 11.35
C THR A 15 -28.36 -6.22 12.60
N ARG A 16 -27.50 -6.59 13.55
CA ARG A 16 -27.25 -5.80 14.75
C ARG A 16 -26.62 -4.44 14.39
N PRO A 17 -26.82 -3.38 15.20
CA PRO A 17 -26.26 -2.06 14.93
C PRO A 17 -24.73 -2.03 14.78
N ASN A 18 -24.03 -3.02 15.35
CA ASN A 18 -22.57 -3.15 15.31
C ASN A 18 -22.08 -4.24 14.34
N ALA A 19 -22.93 -4.73 13.44
CA ALA A 19 -22.59 -5.75 12.45
C ALA A 19 -22.70 -5.18 11.03
N LEU A 20 -21.81 -5.62 10.13
CA LEU A 20 -21.88 -5.28 8.72
C LEU A 20 -23.02 -6.06 8.05
N PHE A 21 -23.91 -5.33 7.37
CA PHE A 21 -25.08 -5.90 6.70
C PHE A 21 -24.72 -7.04 5.73
N LEU A 22 -23.68 -6.84 4.91
CA LEU A 22 -23.27 -7.82 3.90
C LEU A 22 -22.82 -9.14 4.56
N SER A 23 -22.00 -9.06 5.61
CA SER A 23 -21.56 -10.23 6.38
C SER A 23 -22.73 -10.98 7.02
N THR A 24 -23.69 -10.26 7.61
CA THR A 24 -24.90 -10.87 8.19
C THR A 24 -25.76 -11.54 7.12
N ALA A 25 -25.91 -10.92 5.94
CA ALA A 25 -26.70 -11.50 4.86
C ALA A 25 -26.10 -12.81 4.32
N ILE A 26 -24.76 -12.90 4.22
CA ILE A 26 -24.07 -14.13 3.80
C ILE A 26 -24.18 -15.24 4.85
N GLN A 27 -24.04 -14.91 6.15
CA GLN A 27 -24.25 -15.88 7.24
C GLN A 27 -25.67 -16.48 7.24
N LEU A 28 -26.64 -15.75 6.69
CA LEU A 28 -28.02 -16.20 6.49
C LEU A 28 -28.26 -16.82 5.11
N ASN A 29 -27.18 -17.27 4.44
CA ASN A 29 -27.16 -18.00 3.17
C ASN A 29 -27.78 -17.24 1.97
N ASN A 30 -27.58 -15.92 1.91
CA ASN A 30 -28.01 -15.15 0.74
C ASN A 30 -27.05 -15.35 -0.45
N GLN A 31 -27.48 -16.16 -1.43
CA GLN A 31 -26.73 -16.40 -2.67
C GLN A 31 -26.67 -15.20 -3.62
N GLN A 32 -27.64 -14.29 -3.58
CA GLN A 32 -27.65 -13.11 -4.47
C GLN A 32 -26.57 -12.10 -4.09
N LEU A 33 -26.29 -11.97 -2.80
CA LEU A 33 -25.28 -11.06 -2.27
C LEU A 33 -23.89 -11.69 -2.20
N GLN A 34 -23.79 -13.01 -2.37
CA GLN A 34 -22.54 -13.75 -2.33
C GLN A 34 -21.48 -13.22 -3.31
N PRO A 35 -21.79 -12.95 -4.59
CA PRO A 35 -20.81 -12.36 -5.51
C PRO A 35 -20.31 -10.97 -5.08
N VAL A 36 -21.17 -10.18 -4.42
CA VAL A 36 -20.76 -8.86 -3.92
C VAL A 36 -19.83 -9.00 -2.73
N PHE A 37 -20.13 -9.94 -1.82
CA PHE A 37 -19.26 -10.24 -0.68
C PHE A 37 -17.90 -10.80 -1.12
N GLU A 38 -17.90 -11.77 -2.04
CA GLU A 38 -16.69 -12.37 -2.61
C GLU A 38 -15.84 -11.32 -3.32
N TRP A 39 -16.45 -10.35 -4.02
CA TRP A 39 -15.70 -9.23 -4.59
C TRP A 39 -14.92 -8.43 -3.53
N PHE A 40 -15.55 -8.06 -2.40
CA PHE A 40 -14.86 -7.34 -1.33
C PHE A 40 -13.81 -8.20 -0.61
N SER A 41 -14.08 -9.50 -0.47
CA SER A 41 -13.17 -10.45 0.20
C SER A 41 -11.93 -10.74 -0.63
N ASP A 42 -12.12 -10.98 -1.93
CA ASP A 42 -11.12 -11.63 -2.76
C ASP A 42 -10.48 -10.66 -3.76
N THR A 43 -11.13 -9.54 -4.08
CA THR A 43 -10.62 -8.55 -5.06
C THR A 43 -10.06 -7.29 -4.41
N LEU A 44 -10.52 -6.91 -3.21
CA LEU A 44 -10.12 -5.67 -2.55
C LEU A 44 -9.00 -5.91 -1.54
N HIS A 45 -7.79 -5.48 -1.86
CA HIS A 45 -6.65 -5.52 -0.97
C HIS A 45 -6.36 -4.12 -0.42
N VAL A 46 -6.65 -3.94 0.87
CA VAL A 46 -6.39 -2.68 1.57
C VAL A 46 -5.12 -2.80 2.37
N ALA A 47 -4.20 -1.88 2.13
CA ALA A 47 -3.03 -1.72 2.95
C ALA A 47 -3.05 -0.35 3.62
N GLY A 48 -3.04 -0.40 4.95
CA GLY A 48 -3.05 0.79 5.79
C GLY A 48 -2.90 0.39 7.25
N PHE A 49 -2.17 1.23 7.99
CA PHE A 49 -1.90 1.15 9.44
C PHE A 49 -0.71 0.32 9.92
N GLY A 50 0.32 0.14 9.10
CA GLY A 50 1.60 -0.41 9.55
C GLY A 50 2.63 -0.46 8.41
N ARG A 51 3.92 -0.52 8.76
CA ARG A 51 5.00 -0.87 7.83
C ARG A 51 4.54 -2.10 7.05
N TRP A 52 4.49 -2.02 5.71
CA TRP A 52 4.16 -3.16 4.86
C TRP A 52 5.03 -4.33 5.30
N LEU A 53 4.41 -5.39 5.81
CA LEU A 53 5.19 -6.51 6.30
C LEU A 53 5.79 -7.20 5.08
N PRO A 54 7.12 -7.32 4.98
CA PRO A 54 7.77 -7.95 3.84
C PRO A 54 7.37 -9.42 3.68
N SER A 55 6.72 -10.01 4.69
CA SER A 55 6.23 -11.39 4.74
C SER A 55 5.59 -11.90 3.45
N PHE A 56 4.75 -11.12 2.75
CA PHE A 56 4.12 -11.58 1.51
C PHE A 56 5.15 -11.67 0.37
N SER A 57 5.96 -10.64 0.17
CA SER A 57 7.09 -10.68 -0.78
C SER A 57 8.08 -11.80 -0.44
N VAL A 58 8.37 -12.03 0.84
CA VAL A 58 9.24 -13.12 1.31
C VAL A 58 8.65 -14.49 1.00
N GLU A 59 7.33 -14.66 1.18
CA GLU A 59 6.64 -15.91 0.85
C GLU A 59 6.75 -16.19 -0.66
N LEU A 60 6.53 -15.18 -1.50
CA LEU A 60 6.69 -15.29 -2.95
C LEU A 60 8.14 -15.60 -3.34
N CYS A 61 9.13 -15.00 -2.69
CA CYS A 61 10.55 -15.27 -2.93
C CYS A 61 10.98 -16.73 -2.67
N LYS A 62 10.15 -17.55 -2.01
CA LYS A 62 10.41 -19.00 -1.89
C LYS A 62 10.26 -19.74 -3.21
N GLN A 63 9.51 -19.17 -4.16
CA GLN A 63 9.39 -19.67 -5.52
C GLN A 63 10.39 -18.95 -6.41
N GLU A 64 11.21 -19.71 -7.15
CA GLU A 64 12.33 -19.15 -7.92
C GLU A 64 11.88 -18.17 -9.00
N GLU A 65 10.76 -18.46 -9.67
CA GLU A 65 10.16 -17.61 -10.70
C GLU A 65 9.68 -16.27 -10.13
N ALA A 66 8.82 -16.30 -9.11
CA ALA A 66 8.32 -15.10 -8.44
C ALA A 66 9.44 -14.26 -7.80
N ARG A 67 10.48 -14.91 -7.26
CA ARG A 67 11.69 -14.22 -6.79
C ARG A 67 12.38 -13.44 -7.92
N GLY A 68 12.52 -14.06 -9.09
CA GLY A 68 13.09 -13.40 -10.28
C GLY A 68 12.28 -12.19 -10.74
N GLU A 69 10.96 -12.26 -10.64
CA GLU A 69 10.07 -11.12 -10.92
C GLU A 69 10.23 -10.00 -9.89
N ILE A 70 10.31 -10.34 -8.60
CA ILE A 70 10.56 -9.37 -7.53
C ILE A 70 11.91 -8.67 -7.73
N VAL A 71 12.97 -9.40 -8.04
CA VAL A 71 14.30 -8.81 -8.34
C VAL A 71 14.21 -7.90 -9.57
N SER A 72 13.49 -8.32 -10.61
CA SER A 72 13.30 -7.50 -11.81
C SER A 72 12.51 -6.21 -11.53
N PHE A 73 11.49 -6.31 -10.69
CA PHE A 73 10.72 -5.15 -10.19
C PHE A 73 11.59 -4.18 -9.40
N LEU A 74 12.41 -4.68 -8.47
CA LEU A 74 13.34 -3.87 -7.68
C LEU A 74 14.31 -3.10 -8.59
N ARG A 75 14.94 -3.79 -9.54
CA ARG A 75 15.87 -3.17 -10.50
C ARG A 75 15.17 -2.12 -11.38
N ALA A 76 13.94 -2.40 -11.83
CA ALA A 76 13.14 -1.45 -12.60
C ALA A 76 12.77 -0.19 -11.79
N ALA A 77 12.67 -0.32 -10.46
CA ALA A 77 12.48 0.78 -9.52
C ALA A 77 13.78 1.51 -9.12
N ASP A 78 14.89 1.26 -9.84
CA ASP A 78 16.22 1.83 -9.56
C ASP A 78 16.80 1.41 -8.22
N ILE A 79 16.38 0.24 -7.71
CA ILE A 79 16.98 -0.38 -6.53
C ILE A 79 18.11 -1.30 -7.01
N ALA A 80 19.34 -0.97 -6.60
CA ALA A 80 20.55 -1.70 -6.98
C ALA A 80 20.70 -3.02 -6.20
N ILE A 81 19.76 -3.95 -6.38
CA ILE A 81 19.84 -5.31 -5.83
C ILE A 81 19.98 -6.30 -6.99
N ASP A 82 21.01 -7.13 -6.93
CA ASP A 82 21.29 -8.11 -7.97
C ASP A 82 20.51 -9.41 -7.77
N ASP A 83 20.29 -9.83 -6.52
CA ASP A 83 19.52 -11.04 -6.22
C ASP A 83 19.00 -10.99 -4.77
N ILE A 84 18.12 -11.93 -4.43
CA ILE A 84 17.62 -12.12 -3.08
C ILE A 84 17.88 -13.57 -2.65
N GLU A 85 18.46 -13.73 -1.47
CA GLU A 85 18.68 -15.04 -0.85
C GLU A 85 17.88 -15.15 0.44
N LEU A 86 17.18 -16.28 0.60
CA LEU A 86 16.39 -16.56 1.79
C LEU A 86 17.14 -17.54 2.67
N GLU A 87 17.63 -17.06 3.81
CA GLU A 87 18.33 -17.89 4.79
C GLU A 87 17.35 -18.34 5.87
N LYS A 88 17.32 -19.64 6.15
CA LYS A 88 16.52 -20.20 7.24
C LYS A 88 17.40 -20.35 8.46
N GLU A 89 17.15 -19.53 9.46
CA GLU A 89 17.82 -19.62 10.75
C GLU A 89 16.88 -20.22 11.79
N LYS A 90 17.43 -20.98 12.72
CA LYS A 90 16.68 -21.36 13.93
C LYS A 90 16.63 -20.14 14.81
N PHE A 91 15.45 -19.86 15.38
CA PHE A 91 15.33 -18.78 16.35
C PHE A 91 16.30 -19.01 17.51
N ASP A 92 17.18 -18.04 17.72
CA ASP A 92 18.09 -18.00 18.85
C ASP A 92 17.56 -17.02 19.90
N ILE A 93 17.39 -17.50 21.13
CA ILE A 93 16.92 -16.68 22.25
C ILE A 93 17.97 -15.63 22.66
N ASP A 94 19.25 -15.92 22.41
CA ASP A 94 20.37 -15.06 22.77
C ASP A 94 20.50 -13.85 21.82
N ALA A 95 19.80 -13.86 20.68
CA ALA A 95 19.68 -12.72 19.78
C ALA A 95 18.66 -11.65 20.27
N LEU A 96 17.91 -11.92 21.34
CA LEU A 96 16.95 -10.96 21.89
C LEU A 96 17.66 -9.85 22.68
N PRO A 97 17.20 -8.58 22.58
CA PRO A 97 17.77 -7.45 23.32
C PRO A 97 17.91 -7.73 24.82
N ASP A 98 19.05 -7.34 25.40
CA ASP A 98 19.37 -7.56 26.82
C ASP A 98 18.41 -6.84 27.78
N ASP A 99 17.83 -5.73 27.34
CA ASP A 99 16.89 -4.89 28.08
C ASP A 99 15.44 -5.42 28.08
N MET A 100 15.16 -6.48 27.34
CA MET A 100 13.83 -7.09 27.26
C MET A 100 13.46 -7.83 28.57
N PRO A 101 12.27 -7.58 29.15
CA PRO A 101 11.83 -8.29 30.36
C PRO A 101 11.81 -9.81 30.20
N ASN A 102 12.29 -10.54 31.21
CA ASN A 102 12.38 -12.01 31.17
C ASN A 102 11.04 -12.70 30.86
N LEU A 103 9.92 -12.16 31.36
CA LEU A 103 8.57 -12.66 31.05
C LEU A 103 8.26 -12.66 29.54
N VAL A 104 8.75 -11.66 28.82
CA VAL A 104 8.58 -11.53 27.37
C VAL A 104 9.55 -12.46 26.63
N LYS A 105 10.82 -12.53 27.07
CA LYS A 105 11.82 -13.46 26.50
C LYS A 105 11.34 -14.91 26.57
N ASP A 106 10.82 -15.33 27.74
CA ASP A 106 10.30 -16.68 27.96
C ASP A 106 9.08 -17.00 27.08
N GLU A 107 8.21 -16.01 26.85
CA GLU A 107 7.02 -16.18 26.01
C GLU A 107 7.38 -16.29 24.52
N ILE A 108 8.31 -15.46 24.05
CA ILE A 108 8.86 -15.51 22.68
C ILE A 108 9.56 -16.85 22.45
N ALA A 109 10.43 -17.25 23.38
CA ALA A 109 11.13 -18.53 23.33
C ALA A 109 10.17 -19.71 23.23
N ARG A 110 9.08 -19.71 24.01
CA ARG A 110 8.03 -20.75 23.90
C ARG A 110 7.32 -20.77 22.55
N LYS A 111 7.04 -19.60 21.96
CA LYS A 111 6.30 -19.49 20.69
C LYS A 111 7.15 -19.77 19.44
N LEU A 112 8.46 -19.54 19.52
CA LEU A 112 9.38 -19.60 18.39
C LEU A 112 10.41 -20.74 18.45
N LYS A 113 10.46 -21.52 19.54
CA LYS A 113 11.46 -22.60 19.77
C LYS A 113 11.68 -23.55 18.59
N ASP A 114 10.63 -23.83 17.83
CA ASP A 114 10.64 -24.78 16.71
C ASP A 114 10.34 -24.10 15.36
N LYS A 115 10.27 -22.77 15.33
CA LYS A 115 10.03 -22.02 14.08
C LYS A 115 11.37 -21.56 13.51
N SER A 116 11.59 -21.86 12.23
CA SER A 116 12.65 -21.23 11.46
C SER A 116 12.24 -19.79 11.14
N ILE A 117 13.11 -18.83 11.43
CA ILE A 117 12.99 -17.47 10.94
C ILE A 117 13.60 -17.45 9.54
N VAL A 118 12.92 -16.78 8.61
CA VAL A 118 13.44 -16.55 7.26
C VAL A 118 14.06 -15.16 7.27
N ASN A 119 15.39 -15.11 7.18
CA ASN A 119 16.13 -13.88 6.97
C ASN A 119 16.25 -13.63 5.47
N VAL A 120 16.07 -12.36 5.08
CA VAL A 120 16.19 -11.93 3.70
C VAL A 120 17.55 -11.28 3.54
N LYS A 121 18.40 -11.87 2.71
CA LYS A 121 19.67 -11.29 2.31
C LYS A 121 19.52 -10.66 0.92
N THR A 122 19.87 -9.38 0.80
CA THR A 122 20.02 -8.73 -0.50
C THR A 122 21.43 -8.99 -1.02
N VAL A 123 21.55 -9.31 -2.30
CA VAL A 123 22.82 -9.64 -2.94
C VAL A 123 23.23 -8.51 -3.86
N HIS A 124 24.48 -8.08 -3.72
CA HIS A 124 25.11 -7.02 -4.50
C HIS A 124 26.38 -7.57 -5.17
N ILE A 125 26.51 -7.40 -6.48
CA ILE A 125 27.65 -7.88 -7.27
C ILE A 125 28.55 -6.70 -7.57
N LEU A 126 29.74 -6.69 -6.98
CA LEU A 126 30.76 -5.66 -7.25
C LEU A 126 31.34 -5.83 -8.66
N ASP A 127 32.00 -4.78 -9.18
CA ASP A 127 32.72 -4.82 -10.47
C ASP A 127 33.74 -5.96 -10.58
N SER A 128 34.24 -6.44 -9.44
CA SER A 128 35.14 -7.59 -9.35
C SER A 128 34.45 -8.96 -9.54
N GLY A 129 33.12 -8.99 -9.65
CA GLY A 129 32.29 -10.19 -9.62
C GLY A 129 32.05 -10.76 -8.22
N LYS A 130 32.59 -10.13 -7.18
CA LYS A 130 32.38 -10.56 -5.79
C LYS A 130 30.96 -10.21 -5.32
N LYS A 131 30.26 -11.20 -4.77
CA LYS A 131 28.98 -11.01 -4.08
C LYS A 131 29.18 -10.47 -2.66
N VAL A 132 28.39 -9.47 -2.31
CA VAL A 132 28.24 -8.91 -0.96
C VAL A 132 26.79 -9.06 -0.55
N PHE A 133 26.58 -9.43 0.71
CA PHE A 133 25.26 -9.71 1.27
C PHE A 133 24.97 -8.70 2.36
N PHE A 134 23.77 -8.15 2.37
CA PHE A 134 23.25 -7.33 3.45
C PHE A 134 21.98 -7.96 3.98
N ASP A 135 21.73 -7.81 5.27
CA ASP A 135 20.38 -8.03 5.79
C ASP A 135 19.44 -6.98 5.20
N LEU A 136 18.21 -7.39 4.87
CA LEU A 136 17.21 -6.44 4.37
C LEU A 136 17.03 -5.25 5.34
N GLU A 137 17.20 -5.48 6.65
CA GLU A 137 17.11 -4.43 7.67
C GLU A 137 18.26 -3.41 7.60
N ASP A 138 19.41 -3.77 7.02
CA ASP A 138 20.54 -2.87 6.79
C ASP A 138 20.36 -1.99 5.54
N GLU A 139 19.40 -2.33 4.68
CA GLU A 139 19.08 -1.54 3.49
C GLU A 139 18.35 -0.24 3.85
N SER A 140 18.33 0.71 2.92
CA SER A 140 17.57 1.96 3.13
C SER A 140 16.07 1.70 3.35
N ASP A 141 15.41 2.57 4.12
CA ASP A 141 13.96 2.49 4.34
C ASP A 141 13.15 2.43 3.02
N GLY A 142 13.62 3.13 1.98
CA GLY A 142 13.03 3.10 0.64
C GLY A 142 13.15 1.73 -0.02
N THR A 143 14.34 1.12 0.04
CA THR A 143 14.58 -0.25 -0.44
C THR A 143 13.68 -1.26 0.28
N GLN A 144 13.65 -1.20 1.61
CA GLN A 144 12.81 -2.07 2.43
C GLN A 144 11.33 -1.92 2.07
N LYS A 145 10.86 -0.68 1.85
CA LYS A 145 9.49 -0.39 1.46
C LYS A 145 9.16 -0.93 0.06
N ILE A 146 10.02 -0.70 -0.94
CA ILE A 146 9.80 -1.22 -2.29
C ILE A 146 9.81 -2.75 -2.29
N PHE A 147 10.71 -3.39 -1.55
CA PHE A 147 10.69 -4.84 -1.42
C PHE A 147 9.39 -5.34 -0.78
N ALA A 148 8.93 -4.71 0.30
CA ALA A 148 7.67 -5.06 0.95
C ALA A 148 6.45 -4.83 0.04
N LEU A 149 6.52 -3.86 -0.87
CA LEU A 149 5.49 -3.61 -1.88
C LEU A 149 5.54 -4.58 -3.06
N ALA A 150 6.71 -5.10 -3.43
CA ALA A 150 6.90 -5.88 -4.65
C ALA A 150 5.90 -7.03 -4.80
N GLY A 151 5.74 -7.85 -3.76
CA GLY A 151 4.82 -8.99 -3.78
C GLY A 151 3.36 -8.56 -3.99
N PRO A 152 2.77 -7.74 -3.09
CA PRO A 152 1.40 -7.28 -3.26
C PRO A 152 1.15 -6.53 -4.58
N TRP A 153 2.16 -5.80 -5.06
CA TRP A 153 2.07 -5.04 -6.32
C TRP A 153 1.97 -5.96 -7.53
N LEU A 154 2.86 -6.95 -7.63
CA LEU A 154 2.88 -7.92 -8.72
C LEU A 154 1.64 -8.81 -8.69
N ASP A 155 1.27 -9.33 -7.53
CA ASP A 155 0.08 -10.16 -7.34
C ASP A 155 -1.22 -9.43 -7.75
N THR A 156 -1.32 -8.14 -7.39
CA THR A 156 -2.45 -7.29 -7.81
C THR A 156 -2.53 -7.17 -9.32
N LEU A 157 -1.41 -6.88 -9.98
CA LEU A 157 -1.36 -6.71 -11.44
C LEU A 157 -1.63 -8.03 -12.17
N GLU A 158 -1.11 -9.13 -11.66
CA GLU A 158 -1.31 -10.48 -12.20
C GLU A 158 -2.78 -10.88 -12.16
N HIS A 159 -3.47 -10.60 -11.06
CA HIS A 159 -4.83 -11.10 -10.84
C HIS A 159 -5.94 -10.09 -11.17
N GLY A 160 -5.61 -8.81 -11.34
CA GLY A 160 -6.61 -7.77 -11.62
C GLY A 160 -7.30 -7.23 -10.37
N TYR A 161 -6.62 -7.27 -9.22
CA TYR A 161 -7.18 -6.83 -7.94
C TYR A 161 -7.22 -5.30 -7.80
N VAL A 162 -7.86 -4.84 -6.71
CA VAL A 162 -7.86 -3.44 -6.30
C VAL A 162 -6.91 -3.30 -5.11
N LEU A 163 -5.82 -2.56 -5.30
CA LEU A 163 -4.85 -2.25 -4.26
C LEU A 163 -5.08 -0.84 -3.71
N ILE A 164 -5.36 -0.74 -2.42
CA ILE A 164 -5.50 0.53 -1.71
C ILE A 164 -4.27 0.78 -0.84
N ILE A 165 -3.65 1.95 -0.99
CA ILE A 165 -2.42 2.31 -0.27
C ILE A 165 -2.54 3.69 0.36
N ASP A 166 -2.42 3.77 1.68
CA ASP A 166 -2.24 5.05 2.36
C ASP A 166 -0.79 5.53 2.23
N GLU A 167 -0.59 6.82 1.99
CA GLU A 167 0.70 7.51 1.93
C GLU A 167 1.75 6.79 1.06
N LEU A 168 1.40 6.53 -0.21
CA LEU A 168 2.25 5.75 -1.12
C LEU A 168 3.69 6.30 -1.22
N HIS A 169 3.80 7.61 -1.29
CA HIS A 169 5.04 8.39 -1.39
C HIS A 169 5.97 8.35 -0.16
N ASP A 170 5.52 7.90 1.01
CA ASP A 170 6.38 7.88 2.20
C ASP A 170 7.69 7.11 1.93
N ASN A 171 8.84 7.70 2.24
CA ASN A 171 10.17 7.12 2.02
C ASN A 171 10.49 6.74 0.55
N LEU A 172 9.68 7.18 -0.42
CA LEU A 172 9.91 6.93 -1.85
C LEU A 172 10.22 8.22 -2.59
N HIS A 173 11.19 8.15 -3.50
CA HIS A 173 11.44 9.27 -4.40
C HIS A 173 10.25 9.45 -5.37
N PRO A 174 9.83 10.68 -5.71
CA PRO A 174 8.67 10.92 -6.59
C PRO A 174 8.69 10.19 -7.94
N LEU A 175 9.90 10.00 -8.50
CA LEU A 175 10.06 9.23 -9.74
C LEU A 175 9.69 7.76 -9.59
N ILE A 176 9.95 7.16 -8.42
CA ILE A 176 9.57 5.77 -8.11
C ILE A 176 8.05 5.70 -7.97
N VAL A 177 7.42 6.64 -7.25
CA VAL A 177 5.95 6.70 -7.16
C VAL A 177 5.31 6.81 -8.55
N ARG A 178 5.87 7.65 -9.42
CA ARG A 178 5.42 7.77 -10.81
C ARG A 178 5.64 6.50 -11.62
N PHE A 179 6.74 5.77 -11.41
CA PHE A 179 6.97 4.46 -12.03
C PHE A 179 5.89 3.47 -11.60
N LEU A 180 5.66 3.34 -10.30
CA LEU A 180 4.66 2.46 -9.69
C LEU A 180 3.25 2.72 -10.24
N VAL A 181 2.82 3.99 -10.29
CA VAL A 181 1.52 4.38 -10.86
C VAL A 181 1.45 4.04 -12.36
N LYS A 182 2.52 4.26 -13.11
CA LYS A 182 2.55 3.96 -14.55
C LYS A 182 2.38 2.47 -14.84
N MET A 183 2.81 1.58 -13.95
CA MET A 183 2.58 0.14 -14.12
C MET A 183 1.08 -0.18 -14.18
N PHE A 184 0.24 0.48 -13.37
CA PHE A 184 -1.21 0.32 -13.42
C PHE A 184 -1.85 0.94 -14.67
N ASN A 185 -1.21 1.95 -15.27
CA ASN A 185 -1.71 2.65 -16.46
C ASN A 185 -1.19 2.06 -17.79
N ASN A 186 -0.43 0.96 -17.77
CA ASN A 186 0.13 0.33 -18.96
C ASN A 186 -0.47 -1.08 -19.15
N LEU A 187 -0.98 -1.37 -20.36
CA LEU A 187 -1.61 -2.65 -20.70
C LEU A 187 -0.65 -3.84 -20.70
N GLU A 188 0.66 -3.62 -20.90
CA GLU A 188 1.67 -4.67 -20.84
C GLU A 188 1.89 -5.15 -19.41
N THR A 189 1.99 -4.20 -18.46
CA THR A 189 2.18 -4.49 -17.03
C THR A 189 0.88 -4.73 -16.28
N ASN A 190 -0.26 -4.23 -16.79
CA ASN A 190 -1.59 -4.39 -16.19
C ASN A 190 -2.61 -4.96 -17.21
N PRO A 191 -2.42 -6.19 -17.71
CA PRO A 191 -3.30 -6.78 -18.72
C PRO A 191 -4.69 -7.13 -18.17
N ARG A 192 -4.83 -7.29 -16.85
CA ARG A 192 -6.10 -7.66 -16.19
C ARG A 192 -6.86 -6.47 -15.61
N ASN A 193 -6.43 -5.24 -15.91
CA ASN A 193 -7.09 -4.00 -15.50
C ASN A 193 -7.27 -3.91 -13.97
N ALA A 194 -6.22 -4.29 -13.24
CA ALA A 194 -6.08 -4.03 -11.81
C ALA A 194 -6.19 -2.53 -11.50
N GLN A 195 -6.60 -2.19 -10.29
CA GLN A 195 -6.83 -0.80 -9.88
C GLN A 195 -5.93 -0.42 -8.70
N LEU A 196 -5.32 0.75 -8.78
CA LEU A 196 -4.61 1.37 -7.66
C LEU A 196 -5.45 2.55 -7.13
N ILE A 197 -5.66 2.58 -5.83
CA ILE A 197 -6.22 3.74 -5.10
C ILE A 197 -5.21 4.11 -4.04
N PHE A 198 -4.74 5.35 -4.04
CA PHE A 198 -3.75 5.76 -3.04
C PHE A 198 -3.92 7.21 -2.60
N THR A 199 -3.39 7.52 -1.42
CA THR A 199 -3.30 8.89 -0.90
C THR A 199 -1.85 9.38 -0.98
N THR A 200 -1.68 10.70 -1.11
CA THR A 200 -0.36 11.32 -1.17
C THR A 200 -0.40 12.77 -0.73
N HIS A 201 0.68 13.24 -0.09
CA HIS A 201 0.96 14.66 0.07
C HIS A 201 2.01 15.18 -0.94
N ASP A 202 2.64 14.29 -1.72
CA ASP A 202 3.55 14.67 -2.81
C ASP A 202 2.78 15.31 -3.97
N THR A 203 3.00 16.60 -4.18
CA THR A 203 2.34 17.38 -5.24
C THR A 203 2.94 17.15 -6.62
N SER A 204 4.17 16.65 -6.71
CA SER A 204 4.90 16.50 -7.97
C SER A 204 4.28 15.42 -8.88
N ILE A 205 3.48 14.52 -8.30
CA ILE A 205 2.72 13.51 -9.04
C ILE A 205 1.51 14.10 -9.78
N LEU A 206 1.08 15.33 -9.45
CA LEU A 206 -0.02 16.04 -10.12
C LEU A 206 0.39 16.47 -11.54
N ASP A 207 0.44 15.50 -12.45
CA ASP A 207 0.80 15.67 -13.85
C ASP A 207 -0.24 15.02 -14.77
N GLN A 208 -0.73 15.76 -15.77
CA GLN A 208 -1.67 15.27 -16.79
C GLN A 208 -1.07 14.19 -17.70
N LYS A 209 0.26 14.02 -17.69
CA LYS A 209 0.94 12.90 -18.37
C LYS A 209 0.87 11.60 -17.57
N VAL A 210 0.55 11.67 -16.28
CA VAL A 210 0.43 10.51 -15.39
C VAL A 210 -1.03 10.20 -15.12
N PHE A 211 -1.87 11.22 -14.89
CA PHE A 211 -3.27 11.06 -14.57
C PHE A 211 -4.19 11.82 -15.52
N ARG A 212 -5.34 11.22 -15.79
CA ARG A 212 -6.49 11.97 -16.28
C ARG A 212 -7.12 12.77 -15.15
N ARG A 213 -7.88 13.82 -15.50
CA ARG A 213 -8.51 14.71 -14.52
C ARG A 213 -9.53 14.01 -13.60
N ASP A 214 -10.22 12.99 -14.10
CA ASP A 214 -11.19 12.18 -13.35
C ASP A 214 -10.53 11.22 -12.33
N GLN A 215 -9.22 11.04 -12.41
CA GLN A 215 -8.45 10.18 -11.50
C GLN A 215 -7.88 10.95 -10.30
N ILE A 216 -7.97 12.28 -10.28
CA ILE A 216 -7.44 13.13 -9.22
C ILE A 216 -8.58 13.60 -8.33
N TRP A 217 -8.47 13.31 -7.03
CA TRP A 217 -9.43 13.69 -6.01
C TRP A 217 -8.73 14.43 -4.88
N PHE A 218 -9.37 15.47 -4.37
CA PHE A 218 -8.87 16.28 -3.27
C PHE A 218 -9.71 16.06 -2.02
N CYS A 219 -9.05 16.17 -0.88
CA CYS A 219 -9.63 16.02 0.45
C CYS A 219 -9.44 17.33 1.22
N GLU A 220 -10.53 17.94 1.68
CA GLU A 220 -10.50 19.20 2.44
C GLU A 220 -11.40 19.12 3.68
N LYS A 221 -11.02 19.82 4.75
CA LYS A 221 -11.89 20.00 5.91
C LYS A 221 -12.75 21.24 5.73
N ASN A 222 -14.06 21.07 5.80
CA ASN A 222 -14.99 22.20 5.81
C ASN A 222 -14.97 22.94 7.15
N GLU A 223 -15.77 24.01 7.26
CA GLU A 223 -15.87 24.82 8.48
C GLU A 223 -16.34 24.02 9.72
N SER A 224 -17.13 22.96 9.52
CA SER A 224 -17.57 22.04 10.59
C SER A 224 -16.52 20.96 10.92
N ARG A 225 -15.29 21.07 10.37
CA ARG A 225 -14.19 20.09 10.50
C ARG A 225 -14.50 18.71 9.93
N SER A 226 -15.56 18.60 9.12
CA SER A 226 -15.90 17.38 8.39
C SER A 226 -15.05 17.29 7.13
N THR A 227 -14.64 16.09 6.77
CA THR A 227 -13.89 15.83 5.54
C THR A 227 -14.82 15.82 4.33
N VAL A 228 -14.46 16.59 3.30
CA VAL A 228 -15.12 16.62 2.00
C VAL A 228 -14.13 16.12 0.95
N LEU A 229 -14.59 15.19 0.13
CA LEU A 229 -13.84 14.60 -0.98
C LEU A 229 -14.48 15.06 -2.29
N PHE A 230 -13.69 15.60 -3.22
CA PHE A 230 -14.19 16.07 -4.52
C PHE A 230 -13.15 15.86 -5.63
N PRO A 231 -13.56 15.53 -6.87
CA PRO A 231 -12.65 15.34 -7.99
C PRO A 231 -12.15 16.68 -8.55
N LEU A 232 -10.98 16.67 -9.21
CA LEU A 232 -10.45 17.82 -9.94
C LEU A 232 -11.42 18.33 -11.03
N THR A 233 -12.29 17.48 -11.55
CA THR A 233 -13.30 17.83 -12.56
C THR A 233 -14.41 18.74 -12.04
N ASP A 234 -14.62 18.80 -10.72
CA ASP A 234 -15.62 19.70 -10.10
C ASP A 234 -15.08 21.12 -10.00
N VAL A 235 -13.76 21.27 -9.94
CA VAL A 235 -13.12 22.55 -10.16
C VAL A 235 -13.25 22.86 -11.66
N MET A 236 -13.39 24.13 -12.07
CA MET A 236 -13.39 24.52 -13.49
C MET A 236 -11.97 24.89 -13.96
N PRO A 237 -11.05 23.93 -14.25
CA PRO A 237 -9.75 24.25 -14.81
C PRO A 237 -9.92 24.70 -16.27
N ARG A 238 -9.05 25.60 -16.74
CA ARG A 238 -9.14 26.08 -18.13
C ARG A 238 -8.93 24.89 -19.08
N LYS A 239 -9.52 24.93 -20.28
CA LYS A 239 -9.44 23.86 -21.31
C LYS A 239 -8.02 23.62 -21.87
N LYS A 240 -6.99 24.37 -21.45
CA LYS A 240 -5.60 24.19 -21.87
C LYS A 240 -4.85 23.25 -20.93
N VAL A 241 -3.78 22.63 -21.44
CA VAL A 241 -2.78 21.91 -20.63
C VAL A 241 -2.28 22.87 -19.56
N GLU A 242 -2.59 22.56 -18.31
CA GLU A 242 -2.29 23.37 -17.13
C GLU A 242 -1.34 22.55 -16.27
N ASN A 243 -0.31 23.19 -15.74
CA ASN A 243 0.54 22.56 -14.72
C ASN A 243 -0.31 22.41 -13.45
N LEU A 244 -0.78 21.18 -13.18
CA LEU A 244 -1.72 20.89 -12.09
C LEU A 244 -1.07 21.13 -10.73
N GLU A 245 0.18 20.69 -10.55
CA GLU A 245 0.95 20.97 -9.35
C GLU A 245 0.96 22.48 -9.02
N ARG A 246 1.32 23.33 -9.98
CA ARG A 246 1.34 24.79 -9.78
C ARG A 246 -0.05 25.34 -9.48
N GLY A 247 -1.10 24.81 -10.12
CA GLY A 247 -2.48 25.18 -9.83
C GLY A 247 -2.87 24.85 -8.40
N TYR A 248 -2.56 23.63 -7.94
CA TYR A 248 -2.79 23.18 -6.57
C TYR A 248 -2.04 24.06 -5.56
N LEU A 249 -0.72 24.25 -5.74
CA LEU A 249 0.13 25.05 -4.85
C LEU A 249 -0.27 26.53 -4.79
N SER A 250 -0.92 27.06 -5.84
CA SER A 250 -1.48 28.41 -5.83
C SER A 250 -2.83 28.52 -5.08
N GLY A 251 -3.36 27.40 -4.57
CA GLY A 251 -4.65 27.32 -3.88
C GLY A 251 -5.86 27.29 -4.81
N ARG A 252 -5.65 27.11 -6.12
CA ARG A 252 -6.73 27.16 -7.11
C ARG A 252 -7.76 26.04 -6.95
N TYR A 253 -7.33 24.90 -6.43
CA TYR A 253 -8.15 23.70 -6.31
C TYR A 253 -8.67 23.48 -4.88
N GLY A 254 -8.34 24.35 -3.93
CA GLY A 254 -8.62 24.13 -2.51
C GLY A 254 -7.67 23.10 -1.89
N ALA A 255 -8.11 22.47 -0.79
CA ALA A 255 -7.40 21.38 -0.10
C ALA A 255 -5.95 21.66 0.38
N LEU A 256 -5.50 22.91 0.39
CA LEU A 256 -4.21 23.30 0.97
C LEU A 256 -4.32 23.45 2.50
N PRO A 257 -3.25 23.12 3.25
CA PRO A 257 -3.22 23.34 4.69
C PRO A 257 -3.19 24.84 5.04
N TYR A 258 -4.02 25.25 6.00
CA TYR A 258 -3.99 26.60 6.55
C TYR A 258 -2.89 26.75 7.61
N VAL A 259 -1.67 27.06 7.16
CA VAL A 259 -0.54 27.31 8.07
C VAL A 259 -0.66 28.71 8.68
N ARG A 260 -0.91 28.79 10.00
CA ARG A 260 -0.94 30.06 10.74
C ARG A 260 0.40 30.32 11.42
N ARG A 261 0.83 31.59 11.47
CA ARG A 261 2.01 31.98 12.25
C ARG A 261 1.74 31.74 13.74
N ILE A 262 2.67 31.07 14.40
CA ILE A 262 2.66 30.96 15.86
C ILE A 262 2.98 32.34 16.44
N LYS A 263 2.14 32.85 17.33
CA LYS A 263 2.51 34.00 18.17
C LYS A 263 3.33 33.45 19.33
N THR A 264 4.59 33.84 19.42
CA THR A 264 5.50 33.41 20.49
C THR A 264 4.91 33.71 21.86
N VAL A 265 4.83 32.69 22.72
CA VAL A 265 4.60 32.87 24.16
C VAL A 265 5.96 33.20 24.78
N MET A 266 6.44 34.43 24.60
CA MET A 266 7.53 34.97 25.39
C MET A 266 7.11 36.36 25.88
N GLY A 267 6.32 36.36 26.95
CA GLY A 267 6.28 37.46 27.89
C GLY A 267 6.99 36.98 29.15
N CYS A 268 8.21 37.47 29.37
CA CYS A 268 8.76 37.60 30.71
C CYS A 268 8.09 38.79 31.40
#